data_AF-A0A2U8E688-F1
#
_entry.id   AF-A0A2U8E688-F1
#
_cell.length_a   1.000
_cell.length_b   1.000
_cell.length_c   1.000
_cell.angle_alpha   90.00
_cell.angle_beta   90.00
_cell.angle_gamma   90.00
#
_symmetry.space_group_name_H-M   'P 1'
#
loop_
_entity.id
_entity.type
_entity.pdbx_description
1 polymer ?
#
loop_
_entity_poly.entity_id
_entity_poly.type
_entity_poly.pdbx_seq_one_letter_code
_entity_poly.pdbx_strand_id
1 'polypeptide(L)' 'MTIDQIVNETRSLPRDVVAELVDRILMESHGGQNAEHSAAWSAVVHSRIGDIRSGKIKGIPAEQSSKKIRQIVGR' A
#
# COMPACT_ATOMS: atom_id res chain seq x y z
N MET A 1 2.12 14.26 -24.49
CA MET A 1 2.45 14.98 -23.25
C MET A 1 3.76 14.43 -22.73
N THR A 2 4.77 15.28 -22.49
CA THR A 2 6.06 14.87 -21.92
C THR A 2 6.08 15.05 -20.41
N ILE A 3 7.03 14.42 -19.70
CA ILE A 3 7.21 14.63 -18.26
C ILE A 3 7.46 16.11 -17.96
N ASP A 4 8.30 16.78 -18.76
CA ASP A 4 8.59 18.21 -18.60
C ASP A 4 7.35 19.09 -18.75
N GLN A 5 6.44 18.73 -19.67
CA GLN A 5 5.17 19.43 -19.83
C GLN A 5 4.29 19.27 -18.58
N ILE A 6 4.16 18.05 -18.04
CA ILE A 6 3.37 17.80 -16.82
C ILE A 6 3.94 18.57 -15.62
N VAL A 7 5.26 18.54 -15.46
CA VAL A 7 5.95 19.29 -14.40
C VAL A 7 5.71 20.80 -14.58
N ASN A 8 5.79 21.31 -15.80
CA ASN A 8 5.59 22.73 -16.05
C ASN A 8 4.15 23.18 -15.82
N GLU A 9 3.16 22.40 -16.25
CA GLU A 9 1.74 22.69 -16.06
C GLU A 9 1.32 22.65 -14.59
N THR A 10 1.92 21.77 -13.80
CA THR A 10 1.57 21.61 -12.38
C THR A 10 2.23 22.64 -11.47
N ARG A 11 3.28 23.35 -11.92
CA ARG A 11 4.00 24.38 -11.13
C ARG A 11 3.14 25.56 -10.69
N SER A 12 2.12 25.92 -11.47
CA SER A 12 1.23 27.04 -11.16
C SER A 12 0.05 26.65 -10.27
N LEU A 13 -0.14 25.35 -10.01
CA LEU A 13 -1.24 24.86 -9.19
C LEU A 13 -0.96 25.04 -7.69
N PRO A 14 -2.02 25.17 -6.88
CA PRO A 14 -1.91 25.08 -5.44
C PRO A 14 -1.22 23.77 -4.99
N ARG A 15 -0.44 23.85 -3.90
CA ARG A 15 0.40 22.74 -3.43
C ARG A 15 -0.41 21.48 -3.09
N ASP A 16 -1.58 21.65 -2.51
CA ASP A 16 -2.54 20.59 -2.18
C ASP A 16 -3.05 19.89 -3.45
N VAL A 17 -3.36 20.65 -4.51
CA VAL A 17 -3.77 20.08 -5.81
C VAL A 17 -2.64 19.26 -6.43
N VAL A 18 -1.40 19.73 -6.36
CA VAL A 18 -0.24 18.98 -6.86
C VAL A 18 -0.04 17.69 -6.05
N ALA A 19 -0.19 17.74 -4.72
CA ALA A 19 -0.07 16.56 -3.88
C ALA A 19 -1.13 15.51 -4.24
N GLU A 20 -2.40 15.92 -4.38
CA GLU A 20 -3.47 15.01 -4.78
C GLU A 20 -3.24 14.40 -6.17
N LEU A 21 -2.73 15.19 -7.13
CA LEU A 21 -2.39 14.68 -8.46
C LEU A 21 -1.31 13.60 -8.38
N VAL A 22 -0.24 13.83 -7.60
CA VAL A 22 0.83 12.86 -7.40
C VAL A 22 0.29 11.57 -6.77
N ASP A 23 -0.56 11.69 -5.74
CA ASP A 23 -1.17 10.53 -5.08
C ASP A 23 -2.00 9.68 -6.04
N ARG A 24 -2.81 10.32 -6.91
CA ARG A 24 -3.60 9.61 -7.92
C ARG A 24 -2.74 8.92 -8.96
N ILE A 25 -1.68 9.58 -9.45
CA ILE A 25 -0.74 8.98 -10.41
C ILE A 25 -0.04 7.77 -9.79
N LEU A 26 0.42 7.89 -8.54
CA LEU A 26 1.05 6.79 -7.82
C LEU A 26 0.08 5.62 -7.63
N MET A 27 -1.16 5.90 -7.21
CA MET A 27 -2.19 4.88 -7.02
C MET A 27 -2.41 4.08 -8.31
N GLU A 28 -2.66 4.75 -9.43
CA GLU A 28 -2.87 4.09 -10.73
C GLU A 28 -1.62 3.32 -11.19
N SER A 29 -0.42 3.86 -10.95
CA SER A 29 0.85 3.19 -11.29
C SER A 29 1.06 1.89 -10.50
N HIS A 30 0.43 1.75 -9.33
CA HIS A 30 0.49 0.57 -8.49
C HIS A 30 -0.72 -0.37 -8.66
N GLY A 31 -1.43 -0.26 -9.79
CA GLY A 31 -2.55 -1.14 -10.14
C GLY A 31 -3.92 -0.58 -9.78
N GLY A 32 -3.98 0.69 -9.39
CA GLY A 32 -5.21 1.44 -9.18
C GLY A 32 -6.14 0.83 -8.12
N GLN A 33 -7.38 1.31 -8.11
CA GLN A 33 -8.46 0.69 -7.34
C GLN A 33 -9.09 -0.45 -8.13
N ASN A 34 -8.35 -1.55 -8.32
CA ASN A 34 -8.94 -2.75 -8.89
C ASN A 34 -9.88 -3.42 -7.86
N ALA A 35 -11.18 -3.39 -8.14
CA ALA A 35 -12.21 -3.98 -7.29
C ALA A 35 -12.03 -5.49 -7.09
N GLU A 36 -11.54 -6.20 -8.12
CA GLU A 36 -11.23 -7.63 -8.04
C GLU A 36 -10.07 -7.90 -7.09
N HIS A 37 -9.00 -7.12 -7.18
CA HIS A 37 -7.87 -7.22 -6.24
C HIS A 37 -8.32 -6.94 -4.81
N SER A 38 -9.15 -5.91 -4.61
CA SER A 38 -9.68 -5.55 -3.29
C SER A 38 -10.54 -6.68 -2.69
N ALA A 39 -11.40 -7.28 -3.50
CA ALA A 39 -12.23 -8.43 -3.10
C ALA A 39 -11.36 -9.66 -2.78
N ALA A 40 -10.38 -9.97 -3.61
CA ALA A 40 -9.45 -11.08 -3.40
C ALA A 40 -8.64 -10.90 -2.12
N TRP A 41 -8.09 -9.70 -1.88
CA TRP A 41 -7.40 -9.36 -0.64
C TRP A 41 -8.31 -9.51 0.59
N SER A 42 -9.53 -9.00 0.51
CA SER A 42 -10.51 -9.13 1.60
C SER A 42 -10.81 -10.59 1.92
N ALA A 43 -11.03 -11.44 0.90
CA ALA A 43 -11.27 -12.87 1.08
C ALA A 43 -10.10 -13.57 1.78
N VAL A 44 -8.86 -13.26 1.37
CA VAL A 44 -7.64 -13.79 2.01
C VAL A 44 -7.54 -13.34 3.46
N VAL A 45 -7.76 -12.06 3.76
CA VAL A 45 -7.70 -11.52 5.13
C VAL A 45 -8.72 -12.22 6.03
N HIS A 46 -9.97 -12.35 5.60
CA HIS A 46 -11.00 -13.03 6.37
C HIS A 46 -10.66 -14.51 6.63
N SER A 47 -10.16 -15.22 5.61
CA SER A 47 -9.70 -16.60 5.74
C SER A 47 -8.56 -16.72 6.76
N ARG A 48 -7.55 -15.84 6.70
CA ARG A 48 -6.42 -15.82 7.65
C ARG A 48 -6.86 -15.52 9.07
N ILE A 49 -7.81 -14.61 9.26
CA ILE A 49 -8.40 -14.33 10.58
C ILE A 49 -9.11 -15.58 11.13
N GLY A 50 -9.85 -16.31 10.28
CA GLY A 50 -10.49 -17.57 10.67
C GLY A 50 -9.48 -18.64 11.09
N ASP A 51 -8.41 -18.82 10.32
CA ASP A 51 -7.33 -19.74 10.64
C ASP A 51 -6.64 -19.40 11.98
N ILE A 52 -6.44 -18.11 12.29
CA ILE A 52 -5.87 -17.66 13.56
C ILE A 52 -6.85 -17.92 14.71
N ARG A 53 -8.12 -17.52 14.56
CA ARG A 53 -9.15 -17.66 15.61
C ARG A 53 -9.44 -19.12 15.95
N SER A 54 -9.41 -20.00 14.96
CA SER A 54 -9.59 -21.45 15.16
C SER A 54 -8.36 -22.13 15.77
N GLY A 55 -7.23 -21.44 15.89
CA GLY A 55 -5.96 -22.01 16.35
C GLY A 55 -5.26 -22.90 15.30
N LYS A 56 -5.79 -22.97 14.07
CA LYS A 56 -5.17 -23.68 12.94
C LYS A 56 -3.80 -23.10 12.58
N ILE A 57 -3.62 -21.79 12.76
CA ILE A 57 -2.32 -21.12 12.62
C ILE A 57 -1.91 -20.50 13.95
N LYS A 58 -0.67 -20.77 14.39
CA LYS A 58 -0.06 -20.08 15.53
C LYS A 58 0.49 -18.72 15.10
N GLY A 59 0.08 -17.67 15.80
CA GLY A 59 0.66 -16.33 15.63
C GLY A 59 2.13 -16.29 16.02
N ILE A 60 2.85 -15.31 15.47
CA ILE A 60 4.23 -14.98 15.86
C ILE A 60 4.17 -13.78 16.81
N PRO A 61 4.83 -13.83 17.98
CA PRO A 61 4.91 -12.67 18.87
C PRO A 61 5.47 -11.43 18.16
N ALA A 62 4.89 -10.26 18.44
CA ALA A 62 5.21 -9.01 17.76
C ALA A 62 6.68 -8.60 17.94
N GLU A 63 7.29 -8.95 19.07
CA GLU A 63 8.69 -8.68 19.37
C GLU A 63 9.62 -9.47 18.46
N GLN A 64 9.25 -10.73 18.15
CA GLN A 64 10.03 -11.59 17.26
C GLN A 64 9.95 -11.10 15.82
N SER A 65 8.75 -10.75 15.34
CA SER A 65 8.58 -10.20 13.99
C SER A 65 9.30 -8.85 13.84
N SER A 66 9.18 -7.97 14.84
CA SER A 66 9.85 -6.67 14.88
C SER A 66 11.38 -6.79 14.92
N LYS A 67 11.94 -7.77 15.64
CA LYS A 67 13.39 -8.05 15.64
C LYS A 67 13.88 -8.40 14.24
N LYS A 68 13.14 -9.24 13.51
CA LYS A 68 13.47 -9.62 12.13
C LYS A 68 13.41 -8.43 11.17
N ILE A 69 12.40 -7.57 11.30
CA ILE A 69 12.29 -6.34 10.50
C ILE A 69 13.51 -5.45 10.73
N ARG A 70 13.89 -5.19 11.99
CA ARG A 70 15.07 -4.38 12.31
C ARG A 70 16.36 -4.93 11.69
N GLN A 71 16.55 -6.25 11.67
CA GLN A 71 17.71 -6.86 11.01
C GLN A 71 17.78 -6.59 9.50
N ILE A 72 16.62 -6.40 8.85
CA ILE A 72 16.54 -6.21 7.40
C ILE A 72 16.62 -4.73 7.03
N VAL A 73 15.82 -3.88 7.69
CA VAL A 73 15.62 -2.47 7.30
C VAL A 73 16.13 -1.46 8.33
N GLY A 74 16.44 -1.89 9.55
CA GLY A 74 16.92 -1.03 10.63
C GLY A 74 18.44 -0.93 10.58
N ARG A 75 18.96 -0.09 9.68
CA ARG A 75 20.32 0.46 9.80
C ARG A 75 20.35 1.52 10.89
#